data_AF-A0A535JVP9-F1
#
_entry.id   AF-A0A535JVP9-F1
#
_cell.length_a   1.000
_cell.length_b   1.000
_cell.length_c   1.000
_cell.angle_alpha   90.00
_cell.angle_beta   90.00
_cell.angle_gamma   90.00
#
_symmetry.space_group_name_H-M   'P 1'
#
loop_
_entity.id
_entity.type
_entity.pdbx_description
1 polymer ?
#
loop_
_entity_poly.entity_id
_entity_poly.type
_entity_poly.pdbx_seq_one_letter_code
_entity_poly.pdbx_strand_id
1 'polypeptide(L)'
;MAALGGDRGRGRRHSGLLRDPTHGLERGRDRSIDRRGSERRDRAGRGLLAHLVGRRDPGHGTYAGARLAGSVAHGDRRRAPRPLAERAPAWVDPAPRLDSGGHRTRGGVPHRERARGAGGMIIAAAPLILAAAACFAFAFRKRLNVVGPFSLMTILAAFTLVAAMPADLTGALLDLELRVTDLGRLASLVILATLFLLVIDVWLDEPAYNFFPTALAVGATALGVLVVTAPLAIFGLLVLGLLVPVGSFTFQIQRNRSVEAASRHFSFVALGGCLGLGALALSASLPHEQPANTFVLLVVVLVVAFALLLAAIPFHTHAALLASEVPAAALALYFGVLVPTTFIAFAEILTLSGLLPAIVQVVKVQDLLHGIGLVSAVGGAFLASGAPDLRRLVVYSVISNLGSALVGMATLSGPGIIGALASVIVTGVSASGQLLAAGTLERRSAPDRPTARRAPMAALAFVVGGFAMIGAPPLLGFPGRFFMELIAYQFAPVTGAALVVATLLLIVGQLRAVVALFGAGVERWAIEPRPVAGMIGAAIFVALLVGGIQPAGFLGPIAAFADEFLKALRPL
;
A
#
# COMPACT_ATOMS: atom_id res chain seq x y z
N MET A 1 -81.46 16.69 -15.60
CA MET A 1 -81.02 16.11 -14.31
C MET A 1 -79.50 15.98 -14.39
N ALA A 2 -78.66 16.84 -13.81
CA ALA A 2 -78.79 17.71 -12.63
C ALA A 2 -78.93 16.89 -11.30
N ALA A 3 -78.17 17.16 -10.23
CA ALA A 3 -77.05 18.12 -10.06
C ALA A 3 -76.13 17.77 -8.87
N LEU A 4 -75.04 18.54 -8.75
CA LEU A 4 -74.08 18.60 -7.63
C LEU A 4 -74.71 19.07 -6.30
N GLY A 5 -74.10 18.67 -5.17
CA GLY A 5 -74.33 19.23 -3.83
C GLY A 5 -74.06 18.20 -2.71
N GLY A 6 -73.30 18.44 -1.65
CA GLY A 6 -72.44 19.60 -1.33
C GLY A 6 -73.01 20.52 -0.25
N ASP A 7 -72.71 20.23 1.04
CA ASP A 7 -73.02 21.11 2.18
C ASP A 7 -71.84 21.19 3.19
N ARG A 8 -71.84 22.19 4.08
CA ARG A 8 -70.72 22.61 4.94
C ARG A 8 -71.15 22.91 6.40
N GLY A 9 -70.93 21.97 7.31
CA GLY A 9 -71.00 22.23 8.76
C GLY A 9 -69.75 22.93 9.33
N ARG A 10 -69.91 24.08 10.01
CA ARG A 10 -68.83 24.79 10.73
C ARG A 10 -69.06 24.74 12.26
N GLY A 11 -68.00 24.47 13.04
CA GLY A 11 -68.00 24.66 14.50
C GLY A 11 -66.73 24.12 15.17
N ARG A 12 -65.61 24.86 15.24
CA ARG A 12 -65.19 25.84 16.28
C ARG A 12 -64.91 25.28 17.70
N ARG A 13 -63.61 25.37 18.05
CA ARG A 13 -63.02 25.80 19.34
C ARG A 13 -62.93 24.85 20.56
N HIS A 14 -61.70 24.75 21.09
CA HIS A 14 -61.23 24.58 22.50
C HIS A 14 -61.87 23.46 23.36
N SER A 15 -61.20 22.83 24.33
CA SER A 15 -59.84 22.89 24.90
C SER A 15 -59.54 21.48 25.45
N GLY A 16 -58.30 20.96 25.49
CA GLY A 16 -57.19 21.50 26.26
C GLY A 16 -57.28 21.12 27.73
N LEU A 17 -56.76 19.94 28.12
CA LEU A 17 -56.42 19.55 29.50
C LEU A 17 -55.53 18.30 29.50
N LEU A 18 -54.59 18.21 30.44
CA LEU A 18 -53.75 17.02 30.66
C LEU A 18 -54.42 16.03 31.62
N ARG A 19 -54.15 14.73 31.46
CA ARG A 19 -53.95 13.77 32.57
C ARG A 19 -53.49 12.38 32.10
N ASP A 20 -52.26 12.05 32.48
CA ASP A 20 -51.85 10.72 32.97
C ASP A 20 -52.31 10.63 34.47
N PRO A 21 -52.22 9.50 35.23
CA PRO A 21 -51.54 8.24 34.90
C PRO A 21 -52.23 6.90 35.31
N THR A 22 -51.65 5.80 34.82
CA THR A 22 -51.49 4.46 35.47
C THR A 22 -52.64 3.80 36.25
N HIS A 23 -53.18 2.70 35.70
CA HIS A 23 -53.52 1.41 36.37
C HIS A 23 -53.51 0.31 35.28
N GLY A 24 -53.20 -0.98 35.53
CA GLY A 24 -52.76 -1.65 36.75
C GLY A 24 -53.66 -2.82 37.18
N LEU A 25 -53.35 -4.05 36.70
CA LEU A 25 -53.79 -5.40 37.14
C LEU A 25 -53.46 -6.36 35.97
N GLU A 26 -52.68 -7.45 36.01
CA GLU A 26 -52.32 -8.54 36.96
C GLU A 26 -53.23 -9.80 36.99
N ARG A 27 -52.55 -10.97 37.12
CA ARG A 27 -53.02 -12.36 37.30
C ARG A 27 -53.47 -13.08 36.02
N GLY A 28 -53.19 -14.37 35.78
CA GLY A 28 -52.49 -15.45 36.52
C GLY A 28 -52.92 -16.82 35.94
N ARG A 29 -52.33 -17.99 36.23
CA ARG A 29 -51.23 -18.39 37.14
C ARG A 29 -50.76 -19.85 36.88
N ASP A 30 -49.50 -20.16 37.22
CA ASP A 30 -48.87 -21.40 37.75
C ASP A 30 -49.33 -22.85 37.39
N ARG A 31 -48.32 -23.72 37.12
CA ARG A 31 -47.95 -25.01 37.80
C ARG A 31 -46.72 -25.63 37.07
N SER A 32 -45.58 -26.10 37.62
CA SER A 32 -45.13 -26.76 38.89
C SER A 32 -45.14 -28.31 38.82
N ILE A 33 -44.14 -29.11 39.26
CA ILE A 33 -42.91 -28.83 40.07
C ILE A 33 -41.82 -29.94 39.94
N ASP A 34 -40.62 -29.70 40.50
CA ASP A 34 -39.48 -30.59 40.90
C ASP A 34 -39.44 -32.12 40.60
N ARG A 35 -38.22 -32.69 40.37
CA ARG A 35 -37.44 -33.40 41.43
C ARG A 35 -36.01 -33.89 41.09
N ARG A 36 -35.25 -34.06 42.19
CA ARG A 36 -33.80 -34.31 42.40
C ARG A 36 -33.21 -35.62 41.83
N GLY A 37 -31.93 -35.58 41.46
CA GLY A 37 -31.09 -36.72 41.01
C GLY A 37 -30.41 -37.58 42.09
N SER A 38 -29.35 -38.31 41.69
CA SER A 38 -28.50 -39.20 42.52
C SER A 38 -27.11 -39.49 41.87
N GLU A 39 -26.22 -40.21 42.56
CA GLU A 39 -24.84 -40.53 42.14
C GLU A 39 -24.57 -42.02 41.80
N ARG A 40 -23.41 -42.28 41.16
CA ARG A 40 -22.51 -43.48 41.22
C ARG A 40 -22.46 -44.46 40.01
N ARG A 41 -21.21 -44.72 39.57
CA ARG A 41 -20.45 -45.98 39.32
C ARG A 41 -21.22 -47.25 38.82
N ASP A 42 -20.64 -48.16 38.02
CA ASP A 42 -19.21 -48.47 37.83
C ASP A 42 -18.81 -49.13 36.48
N ARG A 43 -17.48 -49.15 36.25
CA ARG A 43 -16.59 -49.76 35.22
C ARG A 43 -16.97 -51.07 34.47
N ALA A 44 -16.46 -51.18 33.23
CA ALA A 44 -15.38 -52.13 32.78
C ALA A 44 -14.99 -51.86 31.30
N GLY A 45 -13.74 -52.01 30.80
CA GLY A 45 -12.40 -52.24 31.39
C GLY A 45 -11.31 -51.51 30.56
N ARG A 46 -10.18 -51.07 31.16
CA ARG A 46 -8.83 -51.75 31.22
C ARG A 46 -8.20 -52.02 29.84
N GLY A 47 -6.96 -51.62 29.50
CA GLY A 47 -5.87 -50.86 30.16
C GLY A 47 -4.73 -50.66 29.14
N LEU A 48 -3.48 -50.22 29.40
CA LEU A 48 -2.66 -49.84 30.58
C LEU A 48 -2.29 -48.32 30.47
N LEU A 49 -1.38 -47.59 31.16
CA LEU A 49 -0.16 -47.77 32.00
C LEU A 49 1.16 -48.08 31.24
N ALA A 50 2.36 -47.57 31.60
CA ALA A 50 2.79 -46.38 32.40
C ALA A 50 4.33 -46.12 32.22
N HIS A 51 4.87 -45.10 32.93
CA HIS A 51 6.30 -44.68 33.06
C HIS A 51 6.90 -43.78 31.94
N LEU A 52 7.79 -42.81 32.22
CA LEU A 52 8.17 -42.17 33.51
C LEU A 52 8.73 -40.74 33.26
N VAL A 53 8.62 -39.85 34.24
CA VAL A 53 9.33 -38.56 34.30
C VAL A 53 10.53 -38.71 35.25
N GLY A 54 11.76 -38.38 34.82
CA GLY A 54 12.95 -38.51 35.67
C GLY A 54 14.19 -37.76 35.16
N ARG A 55 14.59 -36.71 35.88
CA ARG A 55 15.82 -35.92 35.69
C ARG A 55 17.11 -36.78 35.73
N ARG A 56 18.13 -36.43 34.93
CA ARG A 56 19.46 -35.92 35.42
C ARG A 56 20.54 -35.79 34.32
N ASP A 57 21.18 -34.62 34.29
CA ASP A 57 22.62 -34.44 34.04
C ASP A 57 23.42 -34.66 35.36
N PRO A 58 24.78 -34.70 35.38
CA PRO A 58 25.76 -34.59 34.28
C PRO A 58 26.79 -35.76 34.24
N GLY A 59 27.78 -35.72 33.34
CA GLY A 59 29.00 -36.56 33.45
C GLY A 59 30.07 -36.31 32.38
N HIS A 60 31.36 -36.28 32.76
CA HIS A 60 32.49 -36.22 31.83
C HIS A 60 32.86 -37.59 31.26
N GLY A 61 33.43 -37.61 30.05
CA GLY A 61 34.15 -38.75 29.46
C GLY A 61 35.17 -38.26 28.42
N THR A 62 36.38 -38.81 28.39
CA THR A 62 37.52 -38.29 27.61
C THR A 62 38.22 -39.37 26.77
N TYR A 63 39.01 -38.91 25.80
CA TYR A 63 40.03 -39.66 25.03
C TYR A 63 39.64 -40.87 24.17
N ALA A 64 39.57 -40.65 22.84
CA ALA A 64 40.39 -41.34 21.83
C ALA A 64 40.17 -40.69 20.43
N GLY A 65 41.13 -40.66 19.49
CA GLY A 65 42.52 -41.10 19.60
C GLY A 65 43.11 -41.66 18.29
N ALA A 66 43.27 -40.84 17.25
CA ALA A 66 43.95 -41.25 16.01
C ALA A 66 44.85 -40.13 15.44
N ARG A 67 46.11 -40.46 15.14
CA ARG A 67 47.07 -39.63 14.39
C ARG A 67 47.57 -40.44 13.19
N LEU A 68 47.99 -39.78 12.11
CA LEU A 68 48.99 -40.16 11.10
C LEU A 68 48.92 -39.13 9.94
N ALA A 69 49.95 -38.81 9.14
CA ALA A 69 51.36 -38.50 9.42
C ALA A 69 51.99 -37.82 8.18
N GLY A 70 53.13 -37.11 8.33
CA GLY A 70 53.86 -36.43 7.25
C GLY A 70 54.19 -34.97 7.64
N SER A 71 55.38 -34.63 8.14
CA SER A 71 56.69 -34.55 7.45
C SER A 71 56.71 -33.42 6.41
N VAL A 72 57.18 -32.18 6.67
CA VAL A 72 58.46 -31.66 7.24
C VAL A 72 59.62 -31.64 6.24
N ALA A 73 59.93 -30.44 5.74
CA ALA A 73 61.26 -29.91 5.36
C ALA A 73 61.08 -28.39 5.10
N HIS A 74 61.35 -27.50 6.05
CA HIS A 74 62.63 -26.80 6.27
C HIS A 74 63.27 -26.15 5.03
N GLY A 75 63.29 -24.80 5.04
CA GLY A 75 64.11 -23.94 4.19
C GLY A 75 64.37 -22.62 4.93
N ASP A 76 65.62 -22.36 5.33
CA ASP A 76 65.98 -21.27 6.25
C ASP A 76 66.34 -19.97 5.49
N ARG A 77 65.96 -18.81 6.06
CA ARG A 77 66.72 -17.55 5.95
C ARG A 77 66.15 -16.44 6.85
N ARG A 78 66.79 -16.25 8.00
CA ARG A 78 66.64 -15.04 8.84
C ARG A 78 67.30 -13.82 8.19
N ARG A 79 66.74 -12.63 8.41
CA ARG A 79 67.49 -11.39 8.73
C ARG A 79 66.59 -10.39 9.48
N ALA A 80 67.20 -9.60 10.36
CA ALA A 80 66.54 -8.69 11.31
C ALA A 80 66.96 -7.22 11.07
N PRO A 81 66.18 -6.21 11.55
CA PRO A 81 66.38 -4.80 11.21
C PRO A 81 67.34 -4.05 12.16
N ARG A 82 67.92 -2.93 11.68
CA ARG A 82 68.70 -1.88 12.39
C ARG A 82 69.18 -0.81 11.37
N PRO A 83 69.57 0.42 11.76
CA PRO A 83 69.08 1.30 12.84
C PRO A 83 68.94 2.80 12.41
N LEU A 84 68.82 3.70 13.40
CA LEU A 84 68.57 5.16 13.30
C LEU A 84 69.74 6.04 12.79
N ALA A 85 69.40 7.06 12.00
CA ALA A 85 69.91 8.46 11.98
C ALA A 85 68.94 9.28 11.06
N GLU A 86 68.70 10.60 11.15
CA GLU A 86 69.26 11.67 11.99
C GLU A 86 68.17 12.79 12.22
N ARG A 87 68.48 13.87 12.96
CA ARG A 87 67.63 15.08 13.14
C ARG A 87 68.11 16.19 12.17
N ALA A 88 67.50 17.34 11.89
CA ALA A 88 66.44 18.21 12.46
C ALA A 88 66.01 19.24 11.36
N PRO A 89 65.36 20.40 11.62
CA PRO A 89 64.57 20.86 12.76
C PRO A 89 63.12 21.30 12.37
N ALA A 90 62.35 21.78 13.33
CA ALA A 90 61.04 22.40 13.07
C ALA A 90 61.15 23.88 12.61
N TRP A 91 60.12 24.36 11.93
CA TRP A 91 59.89 25.80 11.67
C TRP A 91 58.72 26.31 12.51
N VAL A 92 58.80 27.58 12.90
CA VAL A 92 57.90 28.26 13.86
C VAL A 92 57.07 29.32 13.13
N ASP A 93 55.86 29.60 13.61
CA ASP A 93 54.98 30.67 13.12
C ASP A 93 55.66 32.05 13.09
N PRO A 94 55.20 32.92 12.19
CA PRO A 94 54.84 34.26 12.65
C PRO A 94 53.49 34.75 12.08
N ALA A 95 52.50 34.87 12.97
CA ALA A 95 51.54 35.96 12.90
C ALA A 95 52.19 37.25 13.46
N PRO A 96 51.62 38.47 13.28
CA PRO A 96 50.39 38.80 12.54
C PRO A 96 50.59 39.92 11.49
N ARG A 97 49.59 40.12 10.61
CA ARG A 97 49.25 41.46 10.07
C ARG A 97 47.74 41.67 10.03
N LEU A 98 47.32 42.81 10.55
CA LEU A 98 45.97 43.35 10.39
C LEU A 98 45.95 44.20 9.13
N ASP A 99 45.18 43.81 8.11
CA ASP A 99 44.88 44.68 6.96
C ASP A 99 43.42 45.12 7.00
N SER A 100 43.21 46.41 7.24
CA SER A 100 41.89 47.05 7.31
C SER A 100 41.32 47.37 5.91
N GLY A 101 41.21 46.34 5.07
CA GLY A 101 40.71 46.43 3.69
C GLY A 101 39.18 46.37 3.59
N GLY A 102 38.52 47.54 3.54
CA GLY A 102 37.06 47.61 3.39
C GLY A 102 36.56 47.09 2.02
N HIS A 103 36.04 45.86 1.98
CA HIS A 103 35.41 45.30 0.77
C HIS A 103 33.93 44.98 1.00
N ARG A 104 33.07 45.69 0.24
CA ARG A 104 31.62 45.51 0.24
C ARG A 104 31.26 44.15 -0.34
N THR A 105 30.73 43.26 0.48
CA THR A 105 30.27 41.92 0.10
C THR A 105 29.04 41.99 -0.81
N ARG A 106 29.26 42.07 -2.13
CA ARG A 106 28.21 41.74 -3.11
C ARG A 106 27.90 40.25 -3.00
N GLY A 107 26.74 39.92 -2.43
CA GLY A 107 26.27 38.55 -2.20
C GLY A 107 26.00 37.75 -3.49
N GLY A 108 27.07 37.31 -4.15
CA GLY A 108 27.01 36.42 -5.29
C GLY A 108 26.87 34.97 -4.85
N VAL A 109 25.63 34.51 -4.60
CA VAL A 109 25.30 33.08 -4.42
C VAL A 109 26.00 32.26 -5.52
N PRO A 110 26.92 31.34 -5.20
CA PRO A 110 27.80 30.71 -6.18
C PRO A 110 27.02 29.91 -7.23
N HIS A 111 27.54 29.86 -8.45
CA HIS A 111 26.83 29.26 -9.60
C HIS A 111 26.40 27.80 -9.39
N ARG A 112 27.11 27.02 -8.55
CA ARG A 112 26.74 25.63 -8.21
C ARG A 112 25.46 25.54 -7.37
N GLU A 113 25.23 26.46 -6.43
CA GLU A 113 24.00 26.51 -5.63
C GLU A 113 22.81 26.93 -6.50
N ARG A 114 23.00 27.93 -7.37
CA ARG A 114 21.96 28.33 -8.34
C ARG A 114 21.56 27.19 -9.27
N ALA A 115 22.53 26.39 -9.74
CA ALA A 115 22.26 25.22 -10.57
C ALA A 115 21.50 24.12 -9.79
N ARG A 116 21.90 23.82 -8.55
CA ARG A 116 21.19 22.84 -7.69
C ARG A 116 19.76 23.27 -7.37
N GLY A 117 19.54 24.55 -7.09
CA GLY A 117 18.20 25.12 -6.85
C GLY A 117 17.31 25.11 -8.09
N ALA A 118 17.87 25.40 -9.28
CA ALA A 118 17.16 25.29 -10.54
C ALA A 118 16.75 23.83 -10.85
N GLY A 119 17.66 22.87 -10.64
CA GLY A 119 17.34 21.43 -10.73
C GLY A 119 16.24 21.02 -9.75
N GLY A 120 16.34 21.45 -8.49
CA GLY A 120 15.32 21.19 -7.46
C GLY A 120 13.95 21.76 -7.82
N MET A 121 13.89 22.98 -8.36
CA MET A 121 12.65 23.57 -8.88
C MET A 121 12.04 22.79 -10.04
N ILE A 122 12.85 22.34 -11.01
CA ILE A 122 12.37 21.54 -12.15
C ILE A 122 11.74 20.24 -11.64
N ILE A 123 12.48 19.51 -10.79
CA ILE A 123 12.05 18.23 -10.21
C ILE A 123 10.76 18.40 -9.38
N ALA A 124 10.69 19.42 -8.52
CA ALA A 124 9.54 19.67 -7.66
C ALA A 124 8.32 20.27 -8.37
N ALA A 125 8.45 20.77 -9.61
CA ALA A 125 7.37 21.49 -10.28
C ALA A 125 6.11 20.65 -10.49
N ALA A 126 6.23 19.34 -10.79
CA ALA A 126 5.06 18.47 -10.97
C ALA A 126 4.21 18.31 -9.68
N PRO A 127 4.76 17.88 -8.52
CA PRO A 127 3.99 17.82 -7.27
C PRO A 127 3.54 19.20 -6.78
N LEU A 128 4.33 20.28 -6.96
CA LEU A 128 3.94 21.64 -6.56
C LEU A 128 2.76 22.18 -7.37
N ILE A 129 2.72 21.94 -8.70
CA ILE A 129 1.60 22.30 -9.57
C ILE A 129 0.32 21.57 -9.12
N LEU A 130 0.41 20.26 -8.83
CA LEU A 130 -0.72 19.48 -8.32
C LEU A 130 -1.21 19.99 -6.95
N ALA A 131 -0.31 20.37 -6.05
CA ALA A 131 -0.66 20.93 -4.74
C ALA A 131 -1.39 22.28 -4.86
N ALA A 132 -0.86 23.22 -5.66
CA ALA A 132 -1.49 24.51 -5.90
C ALA A 132 -2.86 24.34 -6.59
N ALA A 133 -2.95 23.43 -7.56
CA ALA A 133 -4.21 23.08 -8.21
C ALA A 133 -5.22 22.42 -7.26
N ALA A 134 -4.78 21.62 -6.29
CA ALA A 134 -5.67 21.06 -5.27
C ALA A 134 -6.30 22.16 -4.40
N CYS A 135 -5.52 23.18 -4.00
CA CYS A 135 -6.04 24.35 -3.29
C CYS A 135 -7.07 25.13 -4.13
N PHE A 136 -6.79 25.37 -5.41
CA PHE A 136 -7.74 26.01 -6.34
C PHE A 136 -9.02 25.17 -6.52
N ALA A 137 -8.88 23.86 -6.79
CA ALA A 137 -9.98 22.94 -6.93
C ALA A 137 -10.84 22.85 -5.65
N PHE A 138 -10.22 22.98 -4.47
CA PHE A 138 -10.95 23.01 -3.19
C PHE A 138 -11.75 24.30 -3.02
N ALA A 139 -11.17 25.46 -3.36
CA ALA A 139 -11.88 26.74 -3.33
C ALA A 139 -13.09 26.75 -4.28
N PHE A 140 -12.90 26.27 -5.51
CA PHE A 140 -13.93 26.28 -6.56
C PHE A 140 -14.80 25.01 -6.62
N ARG A 141 -14.64 24.04 -5.71
CA ARG A 141 -15.20 22.67 -5.76
C ARG A 141 -16.68 22.53 -6.19
N LYS A 142 -17.53 23.50 -5.86
CA LYS A 142 -18.95 23.51 -6.26
C LYS A 142 -19.18 23.77 -7.77
N ARG A 143 -18.19 24.27 -8.51
CA ARG A 143 -18.25 24.57 -9.96
C ARG A 143 -17.66 23.43 -10.78
N LEU A 144 -18.34 22.27 -10.76
CA LEU A 144 -17.90 21.02 -11.42
C LEU A 144 -17.44 21.21 -12.87
N ASN A 145 -18.18 22.01 -13.67
CA ASN A 145 -17.86 22.28 -15.09
C ASN A 145 -16.54 23.04 -15.30
N VAL A 146 -15.99 23.67 -14.26
CA VAL A 146 -14.67 24.33 -14.29
C VAL A 146 -13.62 23.42 -13.68
N VAL A 147 -13.92 22.84 -12.51
CA VAL A 147 -12.96 22.05 -11.72
C VAL A 147 -12.59 20.73 -12.42
N GLY A 148 -13.53 20.04 -13.07
CA GLY A 148 -13.25 18.80 -13.80
C GLY A 148 -12.20 18.99 -14.91
N PRO A 149 -12.45 19.85 -15.92
CA PRO A 149 -11.48 20.18 -16.96
C PRO A 149 -10.16 20.71 -16.41
N PHE A 150 -10.19 21.57 -15.38
CA PHE A 150 -9.00 22.10 -14.74
C PHE A 150 -8.13 21.00 -14.11
N SER A 151 -8.73 20.04 -13.40
CA SER A 151 -8.02 18.89 -12.84
C SER A 151 -7.39 18.03 -13.93
N LEU A 152 -8.10 17.76 -15.04
CA LEU A 152 -7.58 16.99 -16.17
C LEU A 152 -6.40 17.69 -16.86
N MET A 153 -6.50 19.00 -17.10
CA MET A 153 -5.41 19.80 -17.68
C MET A 153 -4.19 19.88 -16.73
N THR A 154 -4.42 19.96 -15.41
CA THR A 154 -3.33 19.94 -14.42
C THR A 154 -2.60 18.59 -14.41
N ILE A 155 -3.35 17.48 -14.39
CA ILE A 155 -2.77 16.12 -14.41
C ILE A 155 -2.03 15.87 -15.73
N LEU A 156 -2.57 16.33 -16.86
CA LEU A 156 -1.90 16.25 -18.16
C LEU A 156 -0.61 17.08 -18.19
N ALA A 157 -0.62 18.30 -17.65
CA ALA A 157 0.59 19.14 -17.54
C ALA A 157 1.66 18.46 -16.68
N ALA A 158 1.29 17.92 -15.51
CA ALA A 158 2.19 17.13 -14.66
C ALA A 158 2.72 15.89 -15.38
N PHE A 159 1.89 15.19 -16.17
CA PHE A 159 2.30 14.02 -16.96
C PHE A 159 3.32 14.39 -18.03
N THR A 160 3.06 15.45 -18.81
CA THR A 160 4.00 15.92 -19.84
C THR A 160 5.32 16.41 -19.22
N LEU A 161 5.26 17.03 -18.03
CA LEU A 161 6.44 17.49 -17.31
C LEU A 161 7.31 16.33 -16.80
N VAL A 162 6.71 15.30 -16.19
CA VAL A 162 7.43 14.09 -15.75
C VAL A 162 7.94 13.28 -16.95
N ALA A 163 7.17 13.18 -18.04
CA ALA A 163 7.58 12.46 -19.24
C ALA A 163 8.76 13.14 -19.97
N ALA A 164 8.89 14.46 -19.87
CA ALA A 164 10.00 15.23 -20.42
C ALA A 164 11.27 15.20 -19.54
N MET A 165 11.22 14.66 -18.31
CA MET A 165 12.38 14.57 -17.44
C MET A 165 13.32 13.42 -17.83
N PRO A 166 14.64 13.66 -17.93
CA PRO A 166 15.62 12.58 -17.90
C PRO A 166 15.59 11.89 -16.52
N ALA A 167 15.88 10.59 -16.50
CA ALA A 167 16.18 9.90 -15.25
C ALA A 167 17.52 10.39 -14.67
N ASP A 168 17.72 10.13 -13.37
CA ASP A 168 18.87 10.54 -12.55
C ASP A 168 19.11 12.06 -12.49
N LEU A 169 18.10 12.87 -12.85
CA LEU A 169 18.10 14.29 -12.54
C LEU A 169 18.06 14.49 -11.02
N THR A 170 19.02 15.23 -10.49
CA THR A 170 19.16 15.55 -9.06
C THR A 170 19.13 17.05 -8.82
N GLY A 171 18.65 17.45 -7.65
CA GLY A 171 18.52 18.85 -7.26
C GLY A 171 18.26 19.01 -5.77
N ALA A 172 18.20 20.25 -5.29
CA ALA A 172 17.88 20.56 -3.90
C ALA A 172 16.88 21.71 -3.79
N LEU A 173 15.94 21.60 -2.85
CA LEU A 173 14.91 22.61 -2.60
C LEU A 173 14.52 22.58 -1.11
N LEU A 174 14.60 23.73 -0.43
CA LEU A 174 14.31 23.86 1.01
C LEU A 174 15.08 22.82 1.86
N ASP A 175 16.38 22.70 1.58
CA ASP A 175 17.34 21.75 2.17
C ASP A 175 16.97 20.25 2.04
N LEU A 176 15.92 19.91 1.28
CA LEU A 176 15.65 18.55 0.83
C LEU A 176 16.37 18.28 -0.48
N GLU A 177 17.13 17.18 -0.53
CA GLU A 177 17.61 16.62 -1.80
C GLU A 177 16.47 15.88 -2.52
N LEU A 178 16.41 16.08 -3.84
CA LEU A 178 15.41 15.50 -4.74
C LEU A 178 16.11 14.75 -5.87
N ARG A 179 15.60 13.56 -6.23
CA ARG A 179 16.12 12.70 -7.30
C ARG A 179 14.98 12.08 -8.10
N VAL A 180 15.03 12.20 -9.42
CA VAL A 180 14.13 11.48 -10.33
C VAL A 180 14.74 10.11 -10.62
N THR A 181 14.41 9.11 -9.80
CA THR A 181 14.80 7.72 -10.06
C THR A 181 14.00 7.17 -11.25
N ASP A 182 14.52 6.15 -11.93
CA ASP A 182 13.82 5.54 -13.06
C ASP A 182 12.51 4.87 -12.62
N LEU A 183 12.51 4.20 -11.45
CA LEU A 183 11.30 3.67 -10.81
C LEU A 183 10.32 4.79 -10.44
N GLY A 184 10.79 5.87 -9.81
CA GLY A 184 9.96 7.02 -9.41
C GLY A 184 9.31 7.72 -10.60
N ARG A 185 10.03 7.83 -11.72
CA ARG A 185 9.50 8.34 -13.01
C ARG A 185 8.43 7.41 -13.58
N LEU A 186 8.70 6.10 -13.67
CA LEU A 186 7.73 5.10 -14.14
C LEU A 186 6.46 5.11 -13.28
N ALA A 187 6.61 5.04 -11.97
CA ALA A 187 5.51 5.05 -11.00
C ALA A 187 4.70 6.35 -11.09
N SER A 188 5.37 7.52 -11.18
CA SER A 188 4.70 8.81 -11.35
C SER A 188 3.85 8.87 -12.63
N LEU A 189 4.36 8.38 -13.76
CA LEU A 189 3.58 8.34 -15.02
C LEU A 189 2.36 7.42 -14.92
N VAL A 190 2.51 6.24 -14.31
CA VAL A 190 1.39 5.30 -14.09
C VAL A 190 0.35 5.89 -13.11
N ILE A 191 0.79 6.54 -12.04
CA ILE A 191 -0.06 7.22 -11.07
C ILE A 191 -0.84 8.36 -11.73
N LEU A 192 -0.18 9.21 -12.52
CA LEU A 192 -0.82 10.32 -13.23
C LEU A 192 -1.82 9.83 -14.29
N ALA A 193 -1.50 8.78 -15.05
CA ALA A 193 -2.43 8.16 -15.98
C ALA A 193 -3.66 7.57 -15.24
N THR A 194 -3.44 6.92 -14.09
CA THR A 194 -4.52 6.39 -13.25
C THR A 194 -5.39 7.50 -12.67
N LEU A 195 -4.79 8.58 -12.16
CA LEU A 195 -5.50 9.78 -11.68
C LEU A 195 -6.31 10.45 -12.80
N PHE A 196 -5.77 10.54 -14.01
CA PHE A 196 -6.47 11.11 -15.16
C PHE A 196 -7.73 10.31 -15.49
N LEU A 197 -7.64 8.98 -15.54
CA LEU A 197 -8.78 8.08 -15.76
C LEU A 197 -9.82 8.17 -14.62
N LEU A 198 -9.37 8.18 -13.36
CA LEU A 198 -10.26 8.36 -12.19
C LEU A 198 -11.02 9.70 -12.22
N VAL A 199 -10.35 10.79 -12.62
CA VAL A 199 -10.98 12.11 -12.73
C VAL A 199 -11.93 12.18 -13.93
N ILE A 200 -11.67 11.46 -15.03
CA ILE A 200 -12.62 11.30 -16.14
C ILE A 200 -13.89 10.57 -15.69
N ASP A 201 -13.79 9.44 -14.98
CA ASP A 201 -14.96 8.68 -14.53
C ASP A 201 -15.87 9.51 -13.63
N VAL A 202 -15.27 10.14 -12.61
CA VAL A 202 -15.97 11.02 -11.68
C VAL A 202 -16.57 12.22 -12.41
N TRP A 203 -15.89 12.82 -13.40
CA TRP A 203 -16.46 13.96 -14.12
C TRP A 203 -17.66 13.60 -15.02
N LEU A 204 -17.74 12.35 -15.52
CA LEU A 204 -18.72 11.96 -16.55
C LEU A 204 -19.87 11.06 -16.05
N ASP A 205 -19.68 10.22 -15.02
CA ASP A 205 -20.71 9.33 -14.45
C ASP A 205 -21.17 9.75 -13.04
N GLU A 206 -20.26 10.01 -12.08
CA GLU A 206 -20.61 10.33 -10.68
C GLU A 206 -19.81 11.52 -10.09
N PRO A 207 -20.19 12.79 -10.39
CA PRO A 207 -19.39 13.97 -10.04
C PRO A 207 -19.41 14.37 -8.55
N ALA A 208 -18.54 13.73 -7.78
CA ALA A 208 -18.26 14.07 -6.39
C ALA A 208 -17.38 15.34 -6.27
N TYR A 209 -17.95 16.46 -5.84
CA TYR A 209 -17.28 17.77 -5.76
C TYR A 209 -15.99 17.79 -4.92
N ASN A 210 -15.88 16.98 -3.87
CA ASN A 210 -14.66 16.88 -3.05
C ASN A 210 -13.60 15.97 -3.69
N PHE A 211 -13.94 15.11 -4.66
CA PHE A 211 -12.99 14.16 -5.24
C PHE A 211 -11.86 14.87 -6.01
N PHE A 212 -12.19 15.90 -6.79
CA PHE A 212 -11.22 16.64 -7.60
C PHE A 212 -10.04 17.23 -6.78
N PRO A 213 -10.25 18.01 -5.70
CA PRO A 213 -9.14 18.46 -4.86
C PRO A 213 -8.46 17.30 -4.11
N THR A 214 -9.19 16.27 -3.66
CA THR A 214 -8.59 15.10 -3.01
C THR A 214 -7.67 14.32 -3.95
N ALA A 215 -8.06 14.11 -5.22
CA ALA A 215 -7.25 13.42 -6.22
C ALA A 215 -5.99 14.20 -6.61
N LEU A 216 -6.11 15.53 -6.77
CA LEU A 216 -4.95 16.41 -7.02
C LEU A 216 -3.99 16.44 -5.81
N ALA A 217 -4.51 16.53 -4.58
CA ALA A 217 -3.69 16.49 -3.37
C ALA A 217 -3.00 15.13 -3.17
N VAL A 218 -3.71 14.02 -3.40
CA VAL A 218 -3.12 12.66 -3.41
C VAL A 218 -2.02 12.56 -4.44
N GLY A 219 -2.25 13.04 -5.67
CA GLY A 219 -1.23 13.08 -6.72
C GLY A 219 0.00 13.90 -6.34
N ALA A 220 -0.19 15.08 -5.71
CA ALA A 220 0.90 15.90 -5.20
C ALA A 220 1.73 15.16 -4.14
N THR A 221 1.08 14.53 -3.14
CA THR A 221 1.79 13.75 -2.12
C THR A 221 2.49 12.53 -2.70
N ALA A 222 1.87 11.82 -3.65
CA ALA A 222 2.43 10.62 -4.24
C ALA A 222 3.66 10.91 -5.12
N LEU A 223 3.60 11.98 -5.93
CA LEU A 223 4.78 12.43 -6.67
C LEU A 223 5.87 12.98 -5.75
N GLY A 224 5.53 13.65 -4.65
CA GLY A 224 6.51 14.10 -3.66
C GLY A 224 7.24 12.94 -2.97
N VAL A 225 6.51 11.87 -2.63
CA VAL A 225 7.07 10.62 -2.09
C VAL A 225 8.11 9.99 -3.03
N LEU A 226 7.82 9.91 -4.33
CA LEU A 226 8.68 9.27 -5.35
C LEU A 226 9.87 10.12 -5.83
N VAL A 227 10.14 11.24 -5.15
CA VAL A 227 11.07 12.30 -5.63
C VAL A 227 11.97 12.84 -4.52
N VAL A 228 11.49 12.91 -3.28
CA VAL A 228 12.31 13.29 -2.10
C VAL A 228 13.21 12.12 -1.71
N THR A 229 14.49 12.37 -1.40
CA THR A 229 15.41 11.28 -1.00
C THR A 229 15.46 11.03 0.52
N ALA A 230 15.11 12.04 1.33
CA ALA A 230 15.20 11.96 2.79
C ALA A 230 14.10 11.06 3.40
N PRO A 231 14.43 9.89 4.02
CA PRO A 231 13.43 8.88 4.40
C PRO A 231 12.33 9.37 5.33
N LEU A 232 12.66 10.27 6.26
CA LEU A 232 11.70 10.87 7.20
C LEU A 232 10.68 11.77 6.46
N ALA A 233 11.11 12.46 5.40
CA ALA A 233 10.25 13.31 4.58
C ALA A 233 9.40 12.50 3.59
N ILE A 234 9.95 11.43 3.01
CA ILE A 234 9.18 10.43 2.24
C ILE A 234 8.04 9.90 3.11
N PHE A 235 8.35 9.43 4.33
CA PHE A 235 7.35 8.85 5.22
C PHE A 235 6.33 9.89 5.74
N GLY A 236 6.76 11.12 6.00
CA GLY A 236 5.86 12.23 6.37
C GLY A 236 4.86 12.60 5.26
N LEU A 237 5.33 12.70 4.01
CA LEU A 237 4.48 12.94 2.84
C LEU A 237 3.52 11.77 2.57
N LEU A 238 3.98 10.54 2.79
CA LEU A 238 3.17 9.33 2.67
C LEU A 238 2.01 9.31 3.69
N VAL A 239 2.28 9.59 4.96
CA VAL A 239 1.24 9.67 6.00
C VAL A 239 0.24 10.78 5.69
N LEU A 240 0.71 11.95 5.24
CA LEU A 240 -0.18 13.04 4.79
C LEU A 240 -1.07 12.59 3.63
N GLY A 241 -0.50 11.95 2.60
CA GLY A 241 -1.23 11.45 1.43
C GLY A 241 -2.28 10.41 1.78
N LEU A 242 -1.99 9.50 2.71
CA LEU A 242 -2.93 8.50 3.22
C LEU A 242 -4.07 9.11 4.05
N LEU A 243 -3.82 10.23 4.74
CA LEU A 243 -4.85 10.93 5.52
C LEU A 243 -5.76 11.84 4.68
N VAL A 244 -5.31 12.34 3.52
CA VAL A 244 -6.10 13.24 2.66
C VAL A 244 -7.46 12.64 2.22
N PRO A 245 -7.56 11.37 1.79
CA PRO A 245 -8.85 10.74 1.49
C PRO A 245 -9.78 10.52 2.68
N VAL A 246 -9.29 10.49 3.93
CA VAL A 246 -10.14 10.27 5.13
C VAL A 246 -11.28 11.29 5.19
N GLY A 247 -10.98 12.56 4.86
CA GLY A 247 -12.00 13.58 4.68
C GLY A 247 -13.03 13.16 3.62
N SER A 248 -12.58 12.83 2.41
CA SER A 248 -13.44 12.38 1.31
C SER A 248 -14.32 11.16 1.65
N PHE A 249 -13.86 10.26 2.52
CA PHE A 249 -14.59 9.05 2.93
C PHE A 249 -15.83 9.34 3.78
N THR A 250 -15.85 10.46 4.52
CA THR A 250 -16.97 10.82 5.44
C THR A 250 -18.17 11.50 4.78
N PHE A 251 -18.08 11.92 3.52
CA PHE A 251 -19.12 12.75 2.90
C PHE A 251 -20.40 12.00 2.46
N GLN A 252 -20.52 10.69 2.69
CA GLN A 252 -21.81 9.99 2.63
C GLN A 252 -22.62 10.23 3.91
N ILE A 253 -23.08 11.49 4.06
CA ILE A 253 -23.73 12.11 5.24
C ILE A 253 -24.99 11.38 5.76
N GLN A 254 -25.47 10.33 5.09
CA GLN A 254 -26.69 9.57 5.45
C GLN A 254 -26.42 8.19 6.10
N ARG A 255 -25.17 7.81 6.40
CA ARG A 255 -24.87 6.56 7.14
C ARG A 255 -23.75 6.72 8.18
N ASN A 256 -24.08 6.48 9.45
CA ASN A 256 -23.12 6.50 10.57
C ASN A 256 -21.89 5.60 10.35
N ARG A 257 -22.04 4.51 9.58
CA ARG A 257 -20.96 3.57 9.28
C ARG A 257 -19.85 4.13 8.38
N SER A 258 -20.12 5.16 7.56
CA SER A 258 -19.08 5.87 6.82
C SER A 258 -18.11 6.59 7.76
N VAL A 259 -18.63 7.18 8.84
CA VAL A 259 -17.83 7.82 9.90
C VAL A 259 -17.02 6.78 10.69
N GLU A 260 -17.60 5.60 10.96
CA GLU A 260 -16.90 4.48 11.59
C GLU A 260 -15.78 3.92 10.70
N ALA A 261 -16.00 3.78 9.39
CA ALA A 261 -14.99 3.35 8.44
C ALA A 261 -13.81 4.34 8.38
N ALA A 262 -14.11 5.64 8.29
CA ALA A 262 -13.10 6.68 8.27
C ALA A 262 -12.31 6.80 9.58
N SER A 263 -12.96 6.72 10.75
CA SER A 263 -12.29 6.86 12.05
C SER A 263 -11.41 5.66 12.40
N ARG A 264 -11.84 4.44 12.03
CA ARG A 264 -11.01 3.22 12.13
C ARG A 264 -9.79 3.36 11.21
N HIS A 265 -9.99 3.67 9.93
CA HIS A 265 -8.87 3.83 8.99
C HIS A 265 -7.90 4.93 9.40
N PHE A 266 -8.39 6.10 9.84
CA PHE A 266 -7.59 7.17 10.43
C PHE A 266 -6.71 6.66 11.58
N SER A 267 -7.29 5.89 12.51
CA SER A 267 -6.57 5.34 13.66
C SER A 267 -5.42 4.40 13.24
N PHE A 268 -5.63 3.57 12.21
CA PHE A 268 -4.58 2.70 11.66
C PHE A 268 -3.47 3.49 10.96
N VAL A 269 -3.81 4.50 10.15
CA VAL A 269 -2.84 5.37 9.46
C VAL A 269 -2.06 6.23 10.47
N ALA A 270 -2.72 6.77 11.48
CA ALA A 270 -2.08 7.56 12.54
C ALA A 270 -1.14 6.70 13.41
N LEU A 271 -1.54 5.47 13.78
CA LEU A 271 -0.69 4.55 14.54
C LEU A 271 0.55 4.13 13.75
N GLY A 272 0.38 3.70 12.49
CA GLY A 272 1.50 3.40 11.60
C GLY A 272 2.39 4.63 11.36
N GLY A 273 1.77 5.80 11.21
CA GLY A 273 2.44 7.08 11.07
C GLY A 273 3.36 7.41 12.25
N CYS A 274 2.85 7.37 13.47
CA CYS A 274 3.63 7.62 14.68
C CYS A 274 4.77 6.60 14.88
N LEU A 275 4.51 5.31 14.60
CA LEU A 275 5.53 4.26 14.72
C LEU A 275 6.66 4.42 13.70
N GLY A 276 6.35 4.67 12.41
CA GLY A 276 7.36 4.82 11.37
C GLY A 276 8.14 6.14 11.47
N LEU A 277 7.47 7.26 11.76
CA LEU A 277 8.16 8.53 12.04
C LEU A 277 9.07 8.41 13.26
N GLY A 278 8.61 7.77 14.34
CA GLY A 278 9.42 7.54 15.54
C GLY A 278 10.64 6.65 15.26
N ALA A 279 10.47 5.57 14.50
CA ALA A 279 11.58 4.69 14.12
C ALA A 279 12.64 5.41 13.25
N LEU A 280 12.20 6.16 12.23
CA LEU A 280 13.09 6.88 11.31
C LEU A 280 13.76 8.09 11.96
N ALA A 281 13.06 8.82 12.82
CA ALA A 281 13.66 9.91 13.59
C ALA A 281 14.71 9.40 14.59
N LEU A 282 14.45 8.26 15.25
CA LEU A 282 15.40 7.67 16.18
C LEU A 282 16.60 7.04 15.45
N SER A 283 16.41 6.36 14.30
CA SER A 283 17.54 5.86 13.50
C SER A 283 18.44 6.98 12.98
N ALA A 284 17.87 8.13 12.59
CA ALA A 284 18.62 9.30 12.15
C ALA A 284 19.33 10.06 13.29
N SER A 285 18.86 9.90 14.55
CA SER A 285 19.42 10.60 15.72
C SER A 285 20.48 9.79 16.48
N LEU A 286 20.57 8.48 16.24
CA LEU A 286 21.50 7.60 16.94
C LEU A 286 22.90 7.60 16.28
N PRO A 287 23.98 7.52 17.07
CA PRO A 287 25.31 7.20 16.54
C PRO A 287 25.30 5.87 15.77
N HIS A 288 26.17 5.71 14.78
CA HIS A 288 26.27 4.44 14.05
C HIS A 288 26.90 3.32 14.90
N GLU A 289 27.69 3.67 15.92
CA GLU A 289 28.21 2.74 16.94
C GLU A 289 27.14 2.38 17.99
N GLN A 290 26.05 1.76 17.54
CA GLN A 290 25.02 1.18 18.41
C GLN A 290 25.01 -0.35 18.32
N PRO A 291 24.56 -1.06 19.37
CA PRO A 291 24.35 -2.51 19.29
C PRO A 291 23.38 -2.85 18.15
N ALA A 292 23.69 -3.87 17.34
CA ALA A 292 22.87 -4.26 16.19
C ALA A 292 21.38 -4.49 16.55
N ASN A 293 21.11 -5.00 17.76
CA ASN A 293 19.76 -5.16 18.31
C ASN A 293 18.92 -3.86 18.30
N THR A 294 19.54 -2.69 18.45
CA THR A 294 18.86 -1.39 18.42
C THR A 294 18.32 -1.09 17.02
N PHE A 295 19.16 -1.18 15.99
CA PHE A 295 18.71 -0.98 14.60
C PHE A 295 17.71 -2.06 14.17
N VAL A 296 17.93 -3.33 14.54
CA VAL A 296 17.00 -4.44 14.32
C VAL A 296 15.61 -4.16 14.90
N LEU A 297 15.52 -3.62 16.12
CA LEU A 297 14.24 -3.21 16.72
C LEU A 297 13.57 -2.08 15.92
N LEU A 298 14.34 -1.10 15.46
CA LEU A 298 13.82 0.00 14.62
C LEU A 298 13.27 -0.52 13.28
N VAL A 299 13.93 -1.51 12.65
CA VAL A 299 13.39 -2.14 11.43
C VAL A 299 12.13 -2.94 11.72
N VAL A 300 12.05 -3.66 12.84
CA VAL A 300 10.82 -4.37 13.25
C VAL A 300 9.65 -3.39 13.45
N VAL A 301 9.89 -2.24 14.10
CA VAL A 301 8.87 -1.18 14.25
C VAL A 301 8.47 -0.59 12.90
N LEU A 302 9.42 -0.38 11.98
CA LEU A 302 9.16 0.12 10.63
C LEU A 302 8.35 -0.88 9.77
N VAL A 303 8.67 -2.18 9.85
CA VAL A 303 7.91 -3.26 9.20
C VAL A 303 6.48 -3.33 9.73
N VAL A 304 6.29 -3.20 11.05
CA VAL A 304 4.95 -3.15 11.67
C VAL A 304 4.19 -1.87 11.27
N ALA A 305 4.88 -0.73 11.18
CA ALA A 305 4.29 0.51 10.68
C ALA A 305 3.77 0.35 9.25
N PHE A 306 4.57 -0.19 8.33
CA PHE A 306 4.14 -0.45 6.96
C PHE A 306 3.07 -1.55 6.86
N ALA A 307 3.07 -2.56 7.73
CA ALA A 307 2.00 -3.55 7.80
C ALA A 307 0.64 -2.93 8.17
N LEU A 308 0.62 -1.89 9.02
CA LEU A 308 -0.59 -1.10 9.35
C LEU A 308 -1.06 -0.28 8.14
N LEU A 309 -0.15 0.43 7.46
CA LEU A 309 -0.45 1.30 6.31
C LEU A 309 -0.92 0.50 5.07
N LEU A 310 -0.24 -0.60 4.75
CA LEU A 310 -0.58 -1.50 3.64
C LEU A 310 -1.79 -2.40 3.93
N ALA A 311 -2.37 -2.32 5.14
CA ALA A 311 -3.47 -3.18 5.58
C ALA A 311 -3.16 -4.68 5.47
N ALA A 312 -1.92 -5.07 5.78
CA ALA A 312 -1.50 -6.46 5.85
C ALA A 312 -2.28 -7.21 6.96
N ILE A 313 -2.42 -8.53 6.85
CA ILE A 313 -3.06 -9.35 7.89
C ILE A 313 -2.08 -9.47 9.07
N PRO A 314 -2.50 -9.22 10.34
CA PRO A 314 -3.89 -9.14 10.83
C PRO A 314 -4.59 -7.77 10.72
N PHE A 315 -3.86 -6.68 10.45
CA PHE A 315 -4.37 -5.29 10.48
C PHE A 315 -5.38 -4.93 9.38
N HIS A 316 -5.54 -5.78 8.36
CA HIS A 316 -6.43 -5.65 7.19
C HIS A 316 -7.91 -5.21 7.40
N THR A 317 -8.41 -5.17 8.63
CA THR A 317 -9.85 -4.96 8.91
C THR A 317 -10.35 -3.56 8.58
N HIS A 318 -9.48 -2.54 8.58
CA HIS A 318 -9.85 -1.18 8.17
C HIS A 318 -10.13 -1.10 6.66
N ALA A 319 -9.23 -1.65 5.84
CA ALA A 319 -9.38 -1.74 4.39
C ALA A 319 -10.69 -2.47 3.99
N ALA A 320 -10.98 -3.60 4.62
CA ALA A 320 -12.20 -4.37 4.37
C ALA A 320 -13.50 -3.61 4.71
N LEU A 321 -13.46 -2.65 5.64
CA LEU A 321 -14.59 -1.82 6.00
C LEU A 321 -14.79 -0.64 5.03
N LEU A 322 -13.70 0.00 4.58
CA LEU A 322 -13.73 1.00 3.51
C LEU A 322 -14.45 0.45 2.27
N ALA A 323 -14.19 -0.82 1.92
CA ALA A 323 -14.80 -1.50 0.78
C ALA A 323 -16.34 -1.44 0.74
N SER A 324 -17.00 -1.39 1.91
CA SER A 324 -18.46 -1.37 2.01
C SER A 324 -19.05 0.05 2.05
N GLU A 325 -18.43 0.95 2.81
CA GLU A 325 -19.03 2.23 3.24
C GLU A 325 -18.48 3.48 2.51
N VAL A 326 -17.48 3.31 1.62
CA VAL A 326 -16.83 4.41 0.88
C VAL A 326 -17.23 4.42 -0.61
N PRO A 327 -17.42 5.61 -1.26
CA PRO A 327 -17.66 5.71 -2.69
C PRO A 327 -16.60 4.99 -3.55
N ALA A 328 -17.05 4.31 -4.60
CA ALA A 328 -16.20 3.48 -5.46
C ALA A 328 -14.97 4.22 -6.02
N ALA A 329 -15.11 5.47 -6.47
CA ALA A 329 -13.99 6.25 -6.99
C ALA A 329 -12.97 6.67 -5.90
N ALA A 330 -13.43 6.96 -4.67
CA ALA A 330 -12.55 7.27 -3.55
C ALA A 330 -11.80 6.02 -3.05
N LEU A 331 -12.46 4.86 -3.11
CA LEU A 331 -11.86 3.54 -2.86
C LEU A 331 -10.82 3.20 -3.94
N ALA A 332 -11.12 3.48 -5.21
CA ALA A 332 -10.22 3.31 -6.34
C ALA A 332 -8.98 4.22 -6.26
N LEU A 333 -9.14 5.48 -5.82
CA LEU A 333 -8.03 6.38 -5.54
C LEU A 333 -7.10 5.82 -4.44
N TYR A 334 -7.66 5.24 -3.37
CA TYR A 334 -6.88 4.66 -2.29
C TYR A 334 -6.10 3.40 -2.74
N PHE A 335 -6.80 2.36 -3.22
CA PHE A 335 -6.16 1.10 -3.61
C PHE A 335 -5.38 1.18 -4.92
N GLY A 336 -5.68 2.17 -5.76
CA GLY A 336 -5.07 2.34 -7.07
C GLY A 336 -3.85 3.24 -7.13
N VAL A 337 -3.78 4.26 -6.27
CA VAL A 337 -2.68 5.24 -6.26
C VAL A 337 -1.90 5.19 -4.94
N LEU A 338 -2.57 5.36 -3.80
CA LEU A 338 -1.88 5.47 -2.51
C LEU A 338 -1.27 4.14 -2.05
N VAL A 339 -1.98 3.03 -2.23
CA VAL A 339 -1.48 1.70 -1.81
C VAL A 339 -0.21 1.28 -2.58
N PRO A 340 -0.13 1.40 -3.92
CA PRO A 340 1.13 1.19 -4.64
C PRO A 340 2.23 2.16 -4.22
N THR A 341 1.91 3.44 -4.04
CA THR A 341 2.86 4.46 -3.55
C THR A 341 3.41 4.09 -2.17
N THR A 342 2.57 3.57 -1.27
CA THR A 342 2.95 3.10 0.08
C THR A 342 3.97 1.96 0.01
N PHE A 343 3.81 1.04 -0.94
CA PHE A 343 4.72 -0.09 -1.11
C PHE A 343 6.05 0.32 -1.75
N ILE A 344 6.04 1.20 -2.74
CA ILE A 344 7.26 1.73 -3.36
C ILE A 344 8.04 2.55 -2.32
N ALA A 345 7.36 3.43 -1.59
CA ALA A 345 7.95 4.19 -0.48
C ALA A 345 8.56 3.29 0.59
N PHE A 346 7.99 2.12 0.89
CA PHE A 346 8.58 1.16 1.82
C PHE A 346 9.93 0.65 1.33
N ALA A 347 10.01 0.24 0.05
CA ALA A 347 11.26 -0.22 -0.56
C ALA A 347 12.31 0.90 -0.66
N GLU A 348 11.91 2.11 -1.05
CA GLU A 348 12.78 3.29 -1.11
C GLU A 348 13.28 3.70 0.29
N ILE A 349 12.41 3.75 1.30
CA ILE A 349 12.81 4.07 2.68
C ILE A 349 13.76 3.01 3.26
N LEU A 350 13.55 1.71 3.02
CA LEU A 350 14.51 0.69 3.43
C LEU A 350 15.88 0.93 2.78
N THR A 351 15.91 1.17 1.46
CA THR A 351 17.13 1.43 0.68
C THR A 351 17.88 2.67 1.15
N LEU A 352 17.16 3.77 1.42
CA LEU A 352 17.73 5.10 1.68
C LEU A 352 17.98 5.41 3.17
N SER A 353 17.44 4.63 4.11
CA SER A 353 17.61 4.85 5.56
C SER A 353 18.85 4.20 6.17
N GLY A 354 19.59 3.38 5.41
CA GLY A 354 20.70 2.58 5.95
C GLY A 354 20.26 1.44 6.90
N LEU A 355 18.94 1.24 7.08
CA LEU A 355 18.39 0.18 7.93
C LEU A 355 18.36 -1.20 7.24
N LEU A 356 18.44 -1.25 5.92
CA LEU A 356 18.32 -2.48 5.13
C LEU A 356 19.34 -3.59 5.51
N PRO A 357 20.64 -3.31 5.76
CA PRO A 357 21.59 -4.33 6.22
C PRO A 357 21.20 -5.02 7.55
N ALA A 358 20.46 -4.33 8.43
CA ALA A 358 20.00 -4.91 9.70
C ALA A 358 18.97 -6.03 9.50
N ILE A 359 18.31 -6.11 8.33
CA ILE A 359 17.44 -7.25 7.96
C ILE A 359 18.27 -8.52 7.76
N VAL A 360 19.45 -8.40 7.14
CA VAL A 360 20.35 -9.54 6.87
C VAL A 360 21.08 -9.98 8.14
N GLN A 361 21.50 -9.03 8.98
CA GLN A 361 22.23 -9.32 10.22
C GLN A 361 21.41 -10.13 11.22
N VAL A 362 20.07 -10.05 11.19
CA VAL A 362 19.19 -10.84 12.06
C VAL A 362 18.03 -11.43 11.25
N VAL A 363 18.18 -12.72 10.90
CA VAL A 363 17.22 -13.55 10.15
C VAL A 363 15.77 -13.36 10.59
N LYS A 364 15.52 -13.16 11.89
CA LYS A 364 14.18 -12.93 12.46
C LYS A 364 13.41 -11.74 11.85
N VAL A 365 14.10 -10.75 11.26
CA VAL A 365 13.45 -9.63 10.56
C VAL A 365 13.00 -10.05 9.16
N GLN A 366 13.79 -10.86 8.47
CA GLN A 366 13.41 -11.50 7.21
C GLN A 366 12.23 -12.47 7.43
N ASP A 367 12.28 -13.27 8.50
CA ASP A 367 11.17 -14.16 8.92
C ASP A 367 9.87 -13.38 9.21
N LEU A 368 9.97 -12.21 9.85
CA LEU A 368 8.82 -11.36 10.14
C LEU A 368 8.17 -10.80 8.86
N LEU A 369 9.00 -10.29 7.94
CA LEU A 369 8.52 -9.75 6.65
C LEU A 369 7.90 -10.86 5.78
N HIS A 370 8.56 -12.02 5.73
CA HIS A 370 8.05 -13.23 5.07
C HIS A 370 6.73 -13.70 5.67
N GLY A 371 6.66 -13.83 7.01
CA GLY A 371 5.47 -14.29 7.71
C GLY A 371 4.26 -13.38 7.53
N ILE A 372 4.44 -12.05 7.70
CA ILE A 372 3.37 -11.07 7.46
C ILE A 372 2.93 -11.11 5.99
N GLY A 373 3.88 -11.19 5.05
CA GLY A 373 3.58 -11.31 3.62
C GLY A 373 2.79 -12.56 3.29
N LEU A 374 3.24 -13.73 3.75
CA LEU A 374 2.65 -15.03 3.44
C LEU A 374 1.24 -15.19 4.04
N VAL A 375 1.05 -14.75 5.29
CA VAL A 375 -0.27 -14.72 5.94
C VAL A 375 -1.20 -13.75 5.22
N SER A 376 -0.70 -12.61 4.73
CA SER A 376 -1.49 -11.66 3.93
C SER A 376 -1.84 -12.21 2.54
N ALA A 377 -0.90 -12.92 1.89
CA ALA A 377 -1.09 -13.53 0.57
C ALA A 377 -2.21 -14.57 0.60
N VAL A 378 -2.06 -15.59 1.46
CA VAL A 378 -3.00 -16.72 1.56
C VAL A 378 -4.31 -16.28 2.22
N GLY A 379 -4.24 -15.51 3.32
CA GLY A 379 -5.42 -15.02 4.03
C GLY A 379 -6.25 -14.03 3.21
N GLY A 380 -5.58 -13.12 2.48
CA GLY A 380 -6.24 -12.21 1.54
C GLY A 380 -6.93 -12.97 0.41
N ALA A 381 -6.26 -13.98 -0.18
CA ALA A 381 -6.85 -14.78 -1.24
C ALA A 381 -8.03 -15.64 -0.75
N PHE A 382 -7.94 -16.20 0.45
CA PHE A 382 -9.04 -16.92 1.08
C PHE A 382 -10.27 -16.01 1.28
N LEU A 383 -10.07 -14.81 1.86
CA LEU A 383 -11.15 -13.83 2.05
C LEU A 383 -11.72 -13.32 0.71
N ALA A 384 -10.89 -13.15 -0.32
CA ALA A 384 -11.32 -12.81 -1.68
C ALA A 384 -12.18 -13.93 -2.30
N SER A 385 -11.75 -15.19 -2.19
CA SER A 385 -12.48 -16.37 -2.67
C SER A 385 -13.86 -16.51 -2.02
N GLY A 386 -13.99 -16.08 -0.76
CA GLY A 386 -15.22 -16.07 0.03
C GLY A 386 -16.06 -14.79 -0.06
N ALA A 387 -15.62 -13.76 -0.79
CA ALA A 387 -16.22 -12.43 -0.73
C ALA A 387 -17.74 -12.40 -1.05
N PRO A 388 -18.52 -11.56 -0.34
CA PRO A 388 -19.97 -11.43 -0.54
C PRO A 388 -20.38 -10.35 -1.56
N ASP A 389 -19.48 -9.41 -1.87
CA ASP A 389 -19.71 -8.27 -2.76
C ASP A 389 -18.46 -7.97 -3.62
N LEU A 390 -18.66 -7.23 -4.72
CA LEU A 390 -17.61 -6.97 -5.71
C LEU A 390 -16.47 -6.11 -5.15
N ARG A 391 -16.77 -5.06 -4.36
CA ARG A 391 -15.74 -4.17 -3.80
C ARG A 391 -14.85 -4.89 -2.80
N ARG A 392 -15.40 -5.76 -1.93
CA ARG A 392 -14.61 -6.62 -1.04
C ARG A 392 -13.75 -7.64 -1.81
N LEU A 393 -14.26 -8.23 -2.89
CA LEU A 393 -13.45 -9.11 -3.75
C LEU A 393 -12.19 -8.40 -4.25
N VAL A 394 -12.31 -7.17 -4.77
CA VAL A 394 -11.12 -6.41 -5.20
C VAL A 394 -10.20 -6.11 -4.01
N VAL A 395 -10.73 -5.57 -2.91
CA VAL A 395 -9.90 -5.15 -1.76
C VAL A 395 -9.14 -6.33 -1.12
N TYR A 396 -9.78 -7.50 -0.95
CA TYR A 396 -9.08 -8.69 -0.45
C TYR A 396 -8.08 -9.25 -1.47
N SER A 397 -8.33 -9.09 -2.77
CA SER A 397 -7.36 -9.45 -3.82
C SER A 397 -6.13 -8.53 -3.80
N VAL A 398 -6.30 -7.23 -3.55
CA VAL A 398 -5.18 -6.30 -3.36
C VAL A 398 -4.36 -6.68 -2.13
N ILE A 399 -5.01 -6.97 -0.99
CA ILE A 399 -4.32 -7.45 0.23
C ILE A 399 -3.51 -8.73 -0.04
N SER A 400 -4.07 -9.66 -0.83
CA SER A 400 -3.34 -10.86 -1.27
C SER A 400 -2.10 -10.54 -2.10
N ASN A 401 -2.24 -9.70 -3.12
CA ASN A 401 -1.13 -9.33 -4.01
C ASN A 401 -0.04 -8.53 -3.30
N LEU A 402 -0.41 -7.63 -2.37
CA LEU A 402 0.53 -6.96 -1.47
C LEU A 402 1.27 -7.98 -0.59
N GLY A 403 0.56 -8.98 -0.05
CA GLY A 403 1.17 -10.07 0.71
C GLY A 403 2.19 -10.85 -0.11
N SER A 404 1.86 -11.23 -1.35
CA SER A 404 2.78 -11.89 -2.26
C SER A 404 4.01 -11.00 -2.54
N ALA A 405 3.82 -9.69 -2.72
CA ALA A 405 4.91 -8.75 -2.94
C ALA A 405 5.80 -8.56 -1.69
N LEU A 406 5.23 -8.57 -0.48
CA LEU A 406 6.01 -8.61 0.77
C LEU A 406 6.86 -9.90 0.86
N VAL A 407 6.32 -11.06 0.45
CA VAL A 407 7.11 -12.31 0.32
C VAL A 407 8.21 -12.15 -0.73
N GLY A 408 7.92 -11.53 -1.88
CA GLY A 408 8.90 -11.22 -2.92
C GLY A 408 10.09 -10.42 -2.39
N MET A 409 9.84 -9.35 -1.66
CA MET A 409 10.90 -8.58 -0.98
C MET A 409 11.61 -9.37 0.12
N ALA A 410 10.89 -10.21 0.88
CA ALA A 410 11.48 -11.06 1.92
C ALA A 410 12.44 -12.13 1.38
N THR A 411 12.42 -12.45 0.07
CA THR A 411 13.48 -13.27 -0.55
C THR A 411 14.82 -12.55 -0.69
N LEU A 412 14.86 -11.22 -0.49
CA LEU A 412 16.05 -10.36 -0.59
C LEU A 412 16.84 -10.56 -1.91
N SER A 413 16.10 -10.77 -3.01
CA SER A 413 16.64 -11.16 -4.31
C SER A 413 16.18 -10.22 -5.42
N GLY A 414 16.99 -10.05 -6.47
CA GLY A 414 16.65 -9.23 -7.63
C GLY A 414 15.31 -9.62 -8.28
N PRO A 415 15.09 -10.89 -8.66
CA PRO A 415 13.81 -11.35 -9.20
C PRO A 415 12.63 -11.14 -8.24
N GLY A 416 12.85 -11.25 -6.93
CA GLY A 416 11.81 -11.04 -5.91
C GLY A 416 11.40 -9.58 -5.76
N ILE A 417 12.37 -8.65 -5.76
CA ILE A 417 12.14 -7.20 -5.71
C ILE A 417 11.47 -6.73 -7.01
N ILE A 418 11.97 -7.18 -8.17
CA ILE A 418 11.38 -6.88 -9.48
C ILE A 418 9.94 -7.39 -9.54
N GLY A 419 9.72 -8.65 -9.16
CA GLY A 419 8.40 -9.27 -9.17
C GLY A 419 7.40 -8.61 -8.21
N ALA A 420 7.86 -8.21 -7.02
CA ALA A 420 7.07 -7.48 -6.03
C ALA A 420 6.60 -6.12 -6.58
N LEU A 421 7.52 -5.25 -6.99
CA LEU A 421 7.21 -3.90 -7.48
C LEU A 421 6.34 -3.94 -8.75
N ALA A 422 6.67 -4.82 -9.70
CA ALA A 422 5.87 -5.05 -10.90
C ALA A 422 4.43 -5.48 -10.57
N SER A 423 4.26 -6.45 -9.66
CA SER A 423 2.95 -6.96 -9.24
C SER A 423 2.11 -5.88 -8.57
N VAL A 424 2.72 -5.02 -7.74
CA VAL A 424 1.99 -3.97 -7.00
C VAL A 424 1.52 -2.84 -7.91
N ILE A 425 2.36 -2.38 -8.86
CA ILE A 425 1.96 -1.35 -9.83
C ILE A 425 0.77 -1.85 -10.68
N VAL A 426 0.85 -3.08 -11.22
CA VAL A 426 -0.25 -3.67 -12.01
C VAL A 426 -1.49 -3.92 -11.17
N THR A 427 -1.33 -4.29 -9.89
CA THR A 427 -2.45 -4.45 -8.94
C THR A 427 -3.20 -3.13 -8.73
N GLY A 428 -2.50 -2.00 -8.54
CA GLY A 428 -3.15 -0.70 -8.36
C GLY A 428 -3.96 -0.24 -9.59
N VAL A 429 -3.35 -0.32 -10.77
CA VAL A 429 -4.03 0.03 -12.03
C VAL A 429 -5.26 -0.88 -12.26
N SER A 430 -5.12 -2.18 -12.02
CA SER A 430 -6.21 -3.15 -12.19
C SER A 430 -7.33 -2.94 -11.17
N ALA A 431 -6.99 -2.71 -9.90
CA ALA A 431 -7.94 -2.42 -8.83
C ALA A 431 -8.71 -1.12 -9.08
N SER A 432 -8.07 -0.10 -9.67
CA SER A 432 -8.74 1.14 -10.09
C SER A 432 -9.88 0.84 -11.08
N GLY A 433 -9.57 0.11 -12.15
CA GLY A 433 -10.56 -0.30 -13.16
C GLY A 433 -11.67 -1.17 -12.58
N GLN A 434 -11.33 -2.19 -11.78
CA GLN A 434 -12.34 -3.04 -11.15
C GLN A 434 -13.23 -2.28 -10.16
N LEU A 435 -12.71 -1.33 -9.39
CA LEU A 435 -13.51 -0.60 -8.40
C LEU A 435 -14.46 0.42 -9.05
N LEU A 436 -14.03 1.13 -10.10
CA LEU A 436 -14.95 1.95 -10.90
C LEU A 436 -16.06 1.09 -11.52
N ALA A 437 -15.69 -0.01 -12.17
CA ALA A 437 -16.63 -0.95 -12.77
C ALA A 437 -17.62 -1.54 -11.74
N ALA A 438 -17.15 -1.94 -10.56
CA ALA A 438 -18.00 -2.41 -9.46
C ALA A 438 -18.98 -1.33 -9.00
N GLY A 439 -18.53 -0.08 -8.87
CA GLY A 439 -19.37 1.07 -8.56
C GLY A 439 -20.49 1.26 -9.58
N THR A 440 -20.17 1.25 -10.88
CA THR A 440 -21.16 1.33 -11.96
C THR A 440 -22.12 0.15 -11.90
N LEU A 441 -21.64 -1.09 -11.75
CA LEU A 441 -22.47 -2.29 -11.69
C LEU A 441 -23.45 -2.27 -10.50
N GLU A 442 -23.00 -1.85 -9.32
CA GLU A 442 -23.85 -1.65 -8.14
C GLU A 442 -24.88 -0.54 -8.40
N ARG A 443 -24.47 0.65 -8.86
CA ARG A 443 -25.37 1.80 -9.15
C ARG A 443 -26.46 1.44 -10.16
N ARG A 444 -26.12 0.72 -11.24
CA ARG A 444 -27.06 0.37 -12.32
C ARG A 444 -27.94 -0.84 -11.96
N SER A 445 -27.52 -1.71 -11.04
CA SER A 445 -28.28 -2.91 -10.65
C SER A 445 -29.18 -2.70 -9.43
N ALA A 446 -28.87 -1.75 -8.55
CA ALA A 446 -29.64 -1.49 -7.33
C ALA A 446 -31.17 -1.36 -7.57
N PRO A 447 -32.01 -1.88 -6.65
CA PRO A 447 -31.67 -2.58 -5.41
C PRO A 447 -31.25 -4.04 -5.59
N ASP A 448 -31.26 -4.56 -6.83
CA ASP A 448 -30.92 -5.95 -7.15
C ASP A 448 -29.41 -6.22 -7.05
N ARG A 449 -29.01 -7.49 -7.08
CA ARG A 449 -27.59 -7.87 -7.16
C ARG A 449 -26.95 -7.39 -8.48
N PRO A 450 -25.66 -6.98 -8.46
CA PRO A 450 -24.91 -6.64 -9.67
C PRO A 450 -25.05 -7.66 -10.80
N THR A 451 -25.41 -7.20 -12.00
CA THR A 451 -25.53 -8.03 -13.21
C THR A 451 -25.00 -7.33 -14.45
N ALA A 452 -24.38 -8.10 -15.34
CA ALA A 452 -23.90 -7.61 -16.63
C ALA A 452 -25.04 -7.10 -17.55
N ARG A 453 -26.29 -7.54 -17.34
CA ARG A 453 -27.42 -7.19 -18.20
C ARG A 453 -27.66 -5.68 -18.35
N ARG A 454 -27.41 -4.89 -17.30
CA ARG A 454 -27.65 -3.43 -17.27
C ARG A 454 -26.39 -2.58 -17.56
N ALA A 455 -25.21 -3.17 -17.48
CA ALA A 455 -23.92 -2.51 -17.76
C ALA A 455 -22.87 -3.53 -18.26
N PRO A 456 -23.02 -4.05 -19.50
CA PRO A 456 -22.14 -5.08 -20.05
C PRO A 456 -20.68 -4.66 -20.21
N MET A 457 -20.39 -3.39 -20.52
CA MET A 457 -19.02 -2.90 -20.65
C MET A 457 -18.37 -2.72 -19.27
N ALA A 458 -19.12 -2.27 -18.26
CA ALA A 458 -18.64 -2.29 -16.88
C ALA A 458 -18.39 -3.72 -16.39
N ALA A 459 -19.26 -4.69 -16.71
CA ALA A 459 -19.03 -6.10 -16.37
C ALA A 459 -17.78 -6.68 -17.04
N LEU A 460 -17.56 -6.37 -18.32
CA LEU A 460 -16.34 -6.78 -19.03
C LEU A 460 -15.09 -6.13 -18.40
N ALA A 461 -15.13 -4.83 -18.11
CA ALA A 461 -14.05 -4.12 -17.43
C ALA A 461 -13.71 -4.73 -16.05
N PHE A 462 -14.73 -5.11 -15.27
CA PHE A 462 -14.52 -5.81 -14.00
C PHE A 462 -13.79 -7.14 -14.20
N VAL A 463 -14.30 -8.01 -15.09
CA VAL A 463 -13.72 -9.35 -15.32
C VAL A 463 -12.29 -9.27 -15.86
N VAL A 464 -12.05 -8.37 -16.82
CA VAL A 464 -10.75 -8.18 -17.46
C VAL A 464 -9.72 -7.59 -16.49
N GLY A 465 -10.11 -6.62 -15.64
CA GLY A 465 -9.28 -6.15 -14.53
C GLY A 465 -8.96 -7.25 -13.51
N GLY A 466 -9.85 -8.23 -13.34
CA GLY A 466 -9.61 -9.40 -12.49
C GLY A 466 -8.49 -10.30 -13.01
N PHE A 467 -8.51 -10.62 -14.31
CA PHE A 467 -7.42 -11.37 -14.96
C PHE A 467 -6.08 -10.61 -14.95
N ALA A 468 -6.12 -9.28 -15.13
CA ALA A 468 -4.94 -8.43 -15.02
C ALA A 468 -4.34 -8.44 -13.60
N MET A 469 -5.17 -8.35 -12.57
CA MET A 469 -4.75 -8.38 -11.17
C MET A 469 -4.26 -9.77 -10.72
N ILE A 470 -4.79 -10.87 -11.29
CA ILE A 470 -4.25 -12.22 -11.10
C ILE A 470 -2.85 -12.36 -11.74
N GLY A 471 -2.53 -11.56 -12.76
CA GLY A 471 -1.29 -11.66 -13.52
C GLY A 471 -1.36 -12.70 -14.63
N ALA A 472 -2.51 -12.85 -15.30
CA ALA A 472 -2.69 -13.81 -16.39
C ALA A 472 -1.84 -13.45 -17.64
N PRO A 473 -1.19 -14.41 -18.31
CA PRO A 473 -0.59 -14.19 -19.63
C PRO A 473 -1.65 -13.74 -20.65
N PRO A 474 -1.32 -12.86 -21.61
CA PRO A 474 -0.02 -12.21 -21.85
C PRO A 474 0.03 -10.77 -21.27
N LEU A 475 -0.56 -10.52 -20.10
CA LEU A 475 -0.66 -9.17 -19.51
C LEU A 475 0.58 -8.78 -18.70
N LEU A 476 0.81 -7.47 -18.55
CA LEU A 476 1.97 -6.85 -17.89
C LEU A 476 2.28 -7.38 -16.47
N GLY A 477 1.27 -7.87 -15.75
CA GLY A 477 1.47 -8.47 -14.42
C GLY A 477 2.19 -9.83 -14.46
N PHE A 478 2.10 -10.58 -15.56
CA PHE A 478 2.58 -11.96 -15.63
C PHE A 478 4.10 -12.10 -15.43
N PRO A 479 4.99 -11.34 -16.09
CA PRO A 479 6.44 -11.49 -15.90
C PRO A 479 6.87 -11.23 -14.44
N GLY A 480 6.28 -10.21 -13.80
CA GLY A 480 6.53 -9.90 -12.40
C GLY A 480 6.02 -11.00 -11.46
N ARG A 481 4.79 -11.50 -11.70
CA ARG A 481 4.21 -12.61 -10.93
C ARG A 481 5.06 -13.89 -11.05
N PHE A 482 5.50 -14.21 -12.27
CA PHE A 482 6.33 -15.39 -12.55
C PHE A 482 7.68 -15.33 -11.83
N PHE A 483 8.41 -14.21 -11.90
CA PHE A 483 9.68 -14.06 -11.18
C PHE A 483 9.49 -14.18 -9.66
N MET A 484 8.43 -13.58 -9.12
CA MET A 484 8.10 -13.61 -7.70
C MET A 484 7.73 -15.01 -7.18
N GLU A 485 6.90 -15.75 -7.92
CA GLU A 485 6.50 -17.11 -7.53
C GLU A 485 7.65 -18.12 -7.71
N LEU A 486 8.46 -17.98 -8.76
CA LEU A 486 9.65 -18.81 -8.99
C LEU A 486 10.69 -18.64 -7.88
N ILE A 487 11.02 -17.40 -7.51
CA ILE A 487 12.03 -17.14 -6.48
C ILE A 487 11.51 -17.42 -5.07
N ALA A 488 10.20 -17.28 -4.83
CA ALA A 488 9.58 -17.76 -3.60
C ALA A 488 9.66 -19.29 -3.44
N TYR A 489 9.54 -20.05 -4.55
CA TYR A 489 9.73 -21.51 -4.54
C TYR A 489 11.19 -21.89 -4.28
N GLN A 490 12.16 -21.16 -4.85
CA GLN A 490 13.59 -21.34 -4.57
C GLN A 490 13.98 -20.95 -3.14
N PHE A 491 13.37 -19.91 -2.57
CA PHE A 491 13.56 -19.49 -1.19
C PHE A 491 13.06 -20.56 -0.20
N ALA A 492 11.83 -21.06 -0.41
CA ALA A 492 11.34 -22.29 0.22
C ALA A 492 10.17 -22.88 -0.58
N PRO A 493 10.18 -24.18 -0.97
CA PRO A 493 9.12 -24.77 -1.81
C PRO A 493 7.70 -24.61 -1.26
N VAL A 494 7.55 -24.64 0.07
CA VAL A 494 6.27 -24.40 0.76
C VAL A 494 5.76 -22.97 0.55
N THR A 495 6.65 -21.97 0.49
CA THR A 495 6.29 -20.58 0.21
C THR A 495 5.81 -20.41 -1.22
N GLY A 496 6.56 -20.93 -2.20
CA GLY A 496 6.14 -20.91 -3.61
C GLY A 496 4.79 -21.61 -3.83
N ALA A 497 4.62 -22.82 -3.26
CA ALA A 497 3.35 -23.54 -3.32
C ALA A 497 2.18 -22.75 -2.68
N ALA A 498 2.42 -22.07 -1.55
CA ALA A 498 1.42 -21.24 -0.89
C ALA A 498 1.04 -19.97 -1.69
N LEU A 499 2.00 -19.35 -2.41
CA LEU A 499 1.68 -18.26 -3.34
C LEU A 499 0.84 -18.76 -4.53
N VAL A 500 1.15 -19.94 -5.09
CA VAL A 500 0.33 -20.55 -6.15
C VAL A 500 -1.08 -20.87 -5.64
N VAL A 501 -1.23 -21.38 -4.41
CA VAL A 501 -2.55 -21.58 -3.77
C VAL A 501 -3.30 -20.25 -3.58
N ALA A 502 -2.61 -19.17 -3.22
CA ALA A 502 -3.22 -17.84 -3.18
C ALA A 502 -3.70 -17.40 -4.57
N THR A 503 -2.89 -17.56 -5.62
CA THR A 503 -3.27 -17.28 -7.02
C THR A 503 -4.50 -18.09 -7.47
N LEU A 504 -4.58 -19.37 -7.11
CA LEU A 504 -5.75 -20.22 -7.38
C LEU A 504 -7.02 -19.76 -6.63
N LEU A 505 -6.90 -19.34 -5.37
CA LEU A 505 -8.01 -18.79 -4.58
C LEU A 505 -8.52 -17.45 -5.15
N LEU A 506 -7.62 -16.61 -5.68
CA LEU A 506 -8.01 -15.39 -6.42
C LEU A 506 -8.77 -15.72 -7.72
N ILE A 507 -8.32 -16.73 -8.47
CA ILE A 507 -9.04 -17.23 -9.66
C ILE A 507 -10.46 -17.69 -9.29
N VAL A 508 -10.63 -18.44 -8.18
CA VAL A 508 -11.95 -18.84 -7.68
C VAL A 508 -12.82 -17.62 -7.31
N GLY A 509 -12.25 -16.61 -6.66
CA GLY A 509 -12.98 -15.37 -6.33
C GLY A 509 -13.46 -14.61 -7.57
N GLN A 510 -12.60 -14.40 -8.56
CA GLN A 510 -12.97 -13.73 -9.81
C GLN A 510 -13.95 -14.57 -10.64
N LEU A 511 -13.80 -15.90 -10.69
CA LEU A 511 -14.75 -16.79 -11.37
C LEU A 511 -16.14 -16.77 -10.71
N ARG A 512 -16.22 -16.72 -9.36
CA ARG A 512 -17.49 -16.49 -8.65
C ARG A 512 -18.15 -15.17 -9.06
N ALA A 513 -17.38 -14.10 -9.28
CA ALA A 513 -17.92 -12.83 -9.77
C ALA A 513 -18.38 -12.91 -11.24
N VAL A 514 -17.65 -13.62 -12.13
CA VAL A 514 -18.12 -13.90 -13.50
C VAL A 514 -19.46 -14.63 -13.47
N VAL A 515 -19.59 -15.70 -12.69
CA VAL A 515 -20.84 -16.46 -12.58
C VAL A 515 -21.97 -15.61 -11.98
N ALA A 516 -21.69 -14.76 -10.99
CA ALA A 516 -22.69 -13.85 -10.42
C ALA A 516 -23.17 -12.78 -11.42
N LEU A 517 -22.26 -12.23 -12.24
CA LEU A 517 -22.58 -11.16 -13.20
C LEU A 517 -23.31 -11.66 -14.45
N PHE A 518 -22.93 -12.84 -14.96
CA PHE A 518 -23.39 -13.36 -16.26
C PHE A 518 -24.29 -14.60 -16.16
N GLY A 519 -24.23 -15.37 -15.07
CA GLY A 519 -24.85 -16.70 -14.96
C GLY A 519 -26.39 -16.72 -14.84
N ALA A 520 -27.04 -15.57 -14.67
CA ALA A 520 -28.51 -15.47 -14.65
C ALA A 520 -29.17 -15.68 -16.02
N GLY A 521 -28.38 -15.67 -17.11
CA GLY A 521 -28.90 -15.61 -18.48
C GLY A 521 -29.35 -14.20 -18.86
N VAL A 522 -29.10 -13.79 -20.11
CA VAL A 522 -29.45 -12.46 -20.60
C VAL A 522 -30.25 -12.56 -21.89
N GLU A 523 -31.58 -12.68 -21.76
CA GLU A 523 -32.51 -12.71 -22.90
C GLU A 523 -32.40 -11.45 -23.77
N ARG A 524 -32.20 -10.29 -23.14
CA ARG A 524 -31.94 -9.00 -23.79
C ARG A 524 -30.99 -8.16 -22.94
N TRP A 525 -29.86 -7.79 -23.55
CA TRP A 525 -28.92 -6.79 -23.03
C TRP A 525 -29.54 -5.40 -23.08
N ALA A 526 -29.27 -4.57 -22.07
CA ALA A 526 -29.52 -3.14 -22.16
C ALA A 526 -28.35 -2.44 -22.86
N ILE A 527 -28.63 -1.41 -23.66
CA ILE A 527 -27.60 -0.48 -24.15
C ILE A 527 -27.11 0.32 -22.94
N GLU A 528 -25.81 0.26 -22.64
CA GLU A 528 -25.21 0.94 -21.49
C GLU A 528 -25.16 2.47 -21.72
N PRO A 529 -25.96 3.29 -20.99
CA PRO A 529 -25.97 4.72 -21.21
C PRO A 529 -24.79 5.35 -20.46
N ARG A 530 -23.81 5.84 -21.25
CA ARG A 530 -22.47 6.33 -20.83
C ARG A 530 -21.60 5.22 -20.21
N PRO A 531 -20.96 4.35 -21.03
CA PRO A 531 -20.13 3.25 -20.54
C PRO A 531 -18.73 3.71 -20.12
N VAL A 532 -18.63 4.71 -19.23
CA VAL A 532 -17.36 5.39 -18.90
C VAL A 532 -16.37 4.44 -18.23
N ALA A 533 -16.75 3.81 -17.12
CA ALA A 533 -15.96 2.77 -16.47
C ALA A 533 -15.62 1.58 -17.40
N GLY A 534 -16.51 1.25 -18.34
CA GLY A 534 -16.28 0.25 -19.37
C GLY A 534 -15.16 0.62 -20.35
N MET A 535 -15.19 1.85 -20.87
CA MET A 535 -14.14 2.40 -21.74
C MET A 535 -12.81 2.57 -21.00
N ILE A 536 -12.84 2.98 -19.73
CA ILE A 536 -11.65 3.09 -18.88
C ILE A 536 -11.03 1.71 -18.63
N GLY A 537 -11.83 0.70 -18.31
CA GLY A 537 -11.36 -0.68 -18.17
C GLY A 537 -10.77 -1.24 -19.46
N ALA A 538 -11.35 -0.92 -20.62
CA ALA A 538 -10.80 -1.28 -21.93
C ALA A 538 -9.45 -0.58 -22.21
N ALA A 539 -9.33 0.72 -21.89
CA ALA A 539 -8.07 1.47 -22.03
C ALA A 539 -6.96 0.91 -21.11
N ILE A 540 -7.30 0.60 -19.86
CA ILE A 540 -6.42 -0.08 -18.91
C ILE A 540 -5.98 -1.44 -19.45
N PHE A 541 -6.92 -2.26 -19.96
CA PHE A 541 -6.60 -3.57 -20.54
C PHE A 541 -5.65 -3.46 -21.73
N VAL A 542 -5.90 -2.55 -22.67
CA VAL A 542 -5.02 -2.35 -23.83
C VAL A 542 -3.62 -1.91 -23.39
N ALA A 543 -3.51 -1.01 -22.41
CA ALA A 543 -2.21 -0.60 -21.87
C ALA A 543 -1.46 -1.76 -21.20
N LEU A 544 -2.15 -2.60 -20.40
CA LEU A 544 -1.56 -3.77 -19.74
C LEU A 544 -1.27 -4.91 -20.73
N LEU A 545 -1.98 -5.00 -21.85
CA LEU A 545 -1.71 -5.96 -22.93
C LEU A 545 -0.48 -5.55 -23.75
N VAL A 546 -0.41 -4.29 -24.19
CA VAL A 546 0.75 -3.74 -24.91
C VAL A 546 2.01 -3.83 -24.04
N GLY A 547 1.90 -3.46 -22.75
CA GLY A 547 3.00 -3.63 -21.80
C GLY A 547 3.41 -5.09 -21.59
N GLY A 548 2.46 -6.02 -21.55
CA GLY A 548 2.75 -7.46 -21.41
C GLY A 548 3.46 -8.06 -22.63
N ILE A 549 3.19 -7.52 -23.83
CA ILE A 549 3.88 -7.88 -25.08
C ILE A 549 5.29 -7.25 -25.13
N GLN A 550 5.46 -6.02 -24.62
CA GLN A 550 6.75 -5.31 -24.57
C GLN A 550 7.19 -4.97 -23.13
N PRO A 551 7.49 -5.97 -22.27
CA PRO A 551 7.71 -5.75 -20.84
C PRO A 551 9.02 -5.00 -20.52
N ALA A 552 9.96 -4.91 -21.47
CA ALA A 552 11.27 -4.29 -21.26
C ALA A 552 11.20 -2.83 -20.77
N GLY A 553 10.27 -2.03 -21.31
CA GLY A 553 10.10 -0.62 -20.91
C GLY A 553 9.51 -0.43 -19.51
N PHE A 554 8.91 -1.47 -18.94
CA PHE A 554 8.35 -1.48 -17.58
C PHE A 554 9.29 -2.15 -16.57
N LEU A 555 9.89 -3.29 -16.94
CA LEU A 555 10.79 -4.03 -16.07
C LEU A 555 12.18 -3.39 -15.94
N GLY A 556 12.67 -2.68 -16.97
CA GLY A 556 13.98 -2.02 -16.93
C GLY A 556 14.14 -1.04 -15.77
N PRO A 557 13.25 -0.03 -15.61
CA PRO A 557 13.27 0.90 -14.48
C PRO A 557 13.16 0.22 -13.11
N ILE A 558 12.40 -0.89 -13.03
CA ILE A 558 12.23 -1.67 -11.80
C ILE A 558 13.51 -2.47 -11.48
N ALA A 559 14.18 -3.03 -12.49
CA ALA A 559 15.45 -3.75 -12.34
C ALA A 559 16.59 -2.82 -11.90
N ALA A 560 16.65 -1.59 -12.43
CA ALA A 560 17.61 -0.58 -11.99
C ALA A 560 17.48 -0.26 -10.49
N PHE A 561 16.24 -0.16 -9.98
CA PHE A 561 15.99 -0.01 -8.55
C PHE A 561 16.34 -1.29 -7.75
N ALA A 562 16.03 -2.48 -8.28
CA ALA A 562 16.39 -3.74 -7.61
C ALA A 562 17.92 -3.88 -7.44
N ASP A 563 18.70 -3.43 -8.42
CA ASP A 563 20.16 -3.34 -8.31
C ASP A 563 20.62 -2.30 -7.27
N GLU A 564 19.87 -1.21 -7.06
CA GLU A 564 20.16 -0.22 -6.01
C GLU A 564 19.86 -0.79 -4.61
N PHE A 565 18.70 -1.45 -4.45
CA PHE A 565 18.31 -2.16 -3.23
C PHE A 565 19.34 -3.25 -2.87
N LEU A 566 19.79 -4.07 -3.83
CA LEU A 566 20.80 -5.11 -3.61
C LEU A 566 22.21 -4.58 -3.30
N LYS A 567 22.51 -3.32 -3.66
CA LYS A 567 23.75 -2.64 -3.21
C LYS A 567 23.59 -2.17 -1.77
N ALA A 568 22.47 -1.52 -1.43
CA ALA A 568 22.14 -1.06 -0.08
C ALA A 568 21.91 -2.22 0.93
N LEU A 569 21.70 -3.44 0.46
CA LEU A 569 21.62 -4.65 1.27
C LEU A 569 22.99 -5.10 1.84
N ARG A 570 24.10 -4.70 1.22
CA ARG A 570 25.45 -5.07 1.67
C ARG A 570 25.81 -4.27 2.92
N PRO A 571 26.42 -4.88 3.95
CA PRO A 571 26.97 -4.12 5.07
C PRO A 571 28.08 -3.20 4.57
N LEU A 572 28.15 -2.00 5.17
CA LEU A 572 29.21 -1.00 5.00
C LEU A 572 30.49 -1.42 5.74
#